data_AF-A0A0F8YFU5-F1
#
_entry.id   AF-A0A0F8YFU5-F1
#
_cell.length_a   1.000
_cell.length_b   1.000
_cell.length_c   1.000
_cell.angle_alpha   90.00
_cell.angle_beta   90.00
_cell.angle_gamma   90.00
#
_symmetry.space_group_name_H-M   'P 1'
#
loop_
_entity.id
_entity.type
_entity.pdbx_description
1 polymer ?
#
loop_
_entity_poly.entity_id
_entity_poly.type
_entity_poly.pdbx_seq_one_letter_code
_entity_poly.pdbx_strand_id
1 'polypeptide(L)'
;LSITSHGVTKTICLNRGSVAFAHSTDPDDRLGEMLFKENSISLVQYDAVVKTMKKIGQRQGDVLVKLNLLTPKGLFEALKRQIREIVMSIFQFKDGEYEFHSGPLLDDPVDLGLSMANLVYDGIERIRNWTRIRNEMPDLNNILMISNDPRSLFQAIALSDEEKQVLALVDGDMRIKDIMEGSGLERFAAHKVLYVLWSIGMVTEQFNLQGPELSVEDILAPIEDERGEFMARVERIHSELPTLDEHKLLSVEENADFREISRQYYRLAKEFHPDRHPGMEEEVRDKVAGIFEALEEAYGKLRRKQLERKYAEGDEDLAQALLKVAREELDGRN
;
A
#
# COMPACT_ATOMS: atom_id res chain seq x y z
N LEU A 1 -6.09 -10.83 -7.69
CA LEU A 1 -6.58 -9.79 -8.62
C LEU A 1 -6.17 -10.19 -10.04
N SER A 2 -7.13 -10.43 -10.93
CA SER A 2 -6.87 -10.72 -12.34
C SER A 2 -7.41 -9.58 -13.20
N ILE A 3 -6.59 -9.07 -14.12
CA ILE A 3 -6.90 -7.93 -14.98
C ILE A 3 -6.70 -8.37 -16.43
N THR A 4 -7.72 -8.20 -17.27
CA THR A 4 -7.68 -8.59 -18.68
C THR A 4 -7.92 -7.37 -19.57
N SER A 5 -7.00 -7.14 -20.50
CA SER A 5 -7.12 -6.09 -21.53
C SER A 5 -6.62 -6.61 -22.87
N HIS A 6 -7.38 -6.39 -23.94
CA HIS A 6 -7.04 -6.79 -25.31
C HIS A 6 -6.52 -8.24 -25.46
N GLY A 7 -7.09 -9.19 -24.70
CA GLY A 7 -6.70 -10.62 -24.73
C GLY A 7 -5.42 -10.97 -23.94
N VAL A 8 -4.83 -10.00 -23.24
CA VAL A 8 -3.75 -10.23 -22.26
C VAL A 8 -4.35 -10.20 -20.86
N THR A 9 -4.10 -11.25 -20.08
CA THR A 9 -4.49 -11.35 -18.68
C THR A 9 -3.26 -11.31 -17.79
N LYS A 10 -3.28 -10.40 -16.81
CA LYS A 10 -2.25 -10.28 -15.76
C LYS A 10 -2.91 -10.57 -14.42
N THR A 11 -2.32 -11.47 -13.65
CA THR A 11 -2.82 -11.87 -12.32
C THR A 11 -1.81 -11.48 -11.27
N ILE A 12 -2.24 -10.67 -10.31
CA ILE A 12 -1.47 -10.26 -9.13
C ILE A 12 -2.02 -11.01 -7.91
N CYS A 13 -1.10 -11.64 -7.21
CA CYS A 13 -1.31 -12.37 -5.98
C CYS A 13 -0.82 -11.49 -4.81
N LEU A 14 -1.76 -11.04 -3.98
CA LEU A 14 -1.50 -10.22 -2.80
C LEU A 14 -1.56 -11.07 -1.53
N ASN A 15 -0.59 -10.89 -0.64
CA ASN A 15 -0.59 -11.45 0.72
C ASN A 15 -0.41 -10.29 1.72
N ARG A 16 -1.43 -10.02 2.53
CA ARG A 16 -1.45 -8.94 3.54
C ARG A 16 -0.89 -7.59 3.07
N GLY A 17 -1.36 -7.11 1.92
CA GLY A 17 -0.94 -5.81 1.36
C GLY A 17 0.37 -5.85 0.55
N SER A 18 1.12 -6.96 0.57
CA SER A 18 2.35 -7.14 -0.23
C SER A 18 2.13 -8.02 -1.46
N VAL A 19 2.88 -7.79 -2.53
CA VAL A 19 2.86 -8.68 -3.70
C VAL A 19 3.68 -9.94 -3.43
N ALA A 20 2.99 -11.08 -3.39
CA ALA A 20 3.62 -12.40 -3.25
C ALA A 20 4.01 -12.99 -4.61
N PHE A 21 3.18 -12.78 -5.64
CA PHE A 21 3.43 -13.32 -6.97
C PHE A 21 2.72 -12.51 -8.06
N ALA A 22 3.19 -12.60 -9.29
CA ALA A 22 2.46 -12.15 -10.46
C ALA A 22 2.65 -13.09 -11.65
N HIS A 23 1.59 -13.22 -12.44
CA HIS A 23 1.56 -14.00 -13.67
C HIS A 23 1.02 -13.15 -14.82
N SER A 24 1.49 -13.39 -16.04
CA SER A 24 1.01 -12.72 -17.24
C SER A 24 0.93 -13.69 -18.40
N THR A 25 -0.12 -13.56 -19.22
CA THR A 25 -0.25 -14.28 -20.48
C THR A 25 0.53 -13.63 -21.62
N ASP A 26 1.06 -12.42 -21.42
CA ASP A 26 1.92 -11.75 -22.40
C ASP A 26 3.26 -12.49 -22.53
N PRO A 27 3.62 -12.99 -23.72
CA PRO A 27 4.93 -13.61 -23.93
C PRO A 27 6.10 -12.70 -23.56
N ASP A 28 5.94 -11.39 -23.72
CA ASP A 28 6.99 -10.41 -23.47
C ASP A 28 7.29 -10.19 -21.98
N ASP A 29 6.39 -10.63 -21.09
CA ASP A 29 6.55 -10.58 -19.63
C ASP A 29 7.25 -11.82 -19.07
N ARG A 30 7.52 -12.83 -19.90
CA ARG A 30 8.19 -14.06 -19.46
C ARG A 30 9.64 -13.78 -19.10
N LEU A 31 10.16 -14.54 -18.14
CA LEU A 31 11.47 -14.30 -17.54
C LEU A 31 12.60 -14.34 -18.57
N GLY A 32 12.58 -15.31 -19.48
CA GLY A 32 13.62 -15.43 -20.52
C GLY A 32 13.60 -14.25 -21.51
N GLU A 33 12.41 -13.87 -21.95
CA GLU A 33 12.16 -12.74 -22.85
C GLU A 33 12.58 -11.43 -22.20
N MET A 34 12.26 -11.22 -20.92
CA MET A 34 12.72 -10.08 -20.12
C MET A 34 14.26 -10.04 -20.02
N LEU A 35 14.90 -11.15 -19.62
CA LEU A 35 16.36 -11.22 -19.50
C LEU A 35 17.07 -10.97 -20.83
N PHE A 36 16.48 -11.39 -21.94
CA PHE A 36 17.00 -11.13 -23.27
C PHE A 36 16.89 -9.64 -23.64
N LYS A 37 15.72 -9.01 -23.43
CA LYS A 37 15.51 -7.58 -23.69
C LYS A 37 16.44 -6.69 -22.88
N GLU A 38 16.76 -7.09 -21.65
CA GLU A 38 17.69 -6.39 -20.76
C GLU A 38 19.18 -6.67 -21.09
N ASN A 39 19.48 -7.46 -22.12
CA ASN A 39 20.83 -7.92 -22.46
C ASN A 39 21.51 -8.76 -21.36
N SER A 40 20.74 -9.34 -20.43
CA SER A 40 21.26 -10.24 -19.38
C SER A 40 21.63 -11.62 -19.93
N ILE A 41 20.99 -12.04 -21.02
CA ILE A 41 21.32 -13.25 -21.78
C ILE A 41 21.39 -12.93 -23.28
N SER A 42 22.28 -13.60 -24.00
CA SER A 42 22.39 -13.49 -25.46
C SER A 42 21.27 -14.27 -26.18
N LEU A 43 21.06 -13.96 -27.48
CA LEU A 43 20.12 -14.70 -28.32
C LEU A 43 20.41 -16.20 -28.37
N VAL A 44 21.69 -16.58 -28.41
CA VAL A 44 22.13 -17.99 -28.40
C VAL A 44 21.73 -18.68 -27.09
N GLN A 45 21.89 -18.00 -25.96
CA GLN A 45 21.50 -18.52 -24.65
C GLN A 45 19.98 -18.60 -24.51
N TYR A 46 19.25 -17.58 -24.96
CA TYR A 46 17.79 -17.56 -24.99
C TYR A 46 17.24 -18.74 -25.81
N ASP A 47 17.75 -18.96 -27.02
CA ASP A 47 17.36 -20.09 -27.87
C ASP A 47 17.63 -21.45 -27.21
N ALA A 48 18.75 -21.56 -26.48
CA ALA A 48 19.08 -22.76 -25.72
C ALA A 48 18.09 -23.03 -24.59
N VAL A 49 17.65 -21.99 -23.87
CA VAL A 49 16.60 -22.07 -22.84
C VAL A 49 15.29 -22.55 -23.45
N VAL A 50 14.81 -21.90 -24.51
CA VAL A 50 13.54 -22.24 -25.18
C VAL A 50 13.55 -23.68 -25.70
N LYS A 51 14.65 -24.12 -26.33
CA LYS A 51 14.81 -25.49 -26.81
C LYS A 51 14.78 -26.51 -25.67
N THR A 52 15.38 -26.17 -24.53
CA THR A 52 15.45 -27.07 -23.36
C THR A 52 14.08 -27.17 -22.67
N MET A 53 13.36 -26.07 -22.51
CA MET A 53 12.00 -26.05 -21.96
C MET A 53 11.06 -26.99 -22.75
N LYS A 54 11.07 -26.89 -24.08
CA LYS A 54 10.22 -27.73 -24.96
C LYS A 54 10.54 -29.22 -24.88
N LYS A 55 11.77 -29.60 -24.54
CA LYS A 55 12.19 -31.00 -24.45
C LYS A 55 11.85 -31.65 -23.10
N ILE A 56 11.94 -30.89 -22.01
CA ILE A 56 11.92 -31.44 -20.64
C ILE A 56 10.63 -31.05 -19.89
N GLY A 57 9.88 -30.04 -20.36
CA GLY A 57 8.66 -29.57 -19.69
C GLY A 57 8.92 -28.91 -18.32
N GLN A 58 10.14 -28.45 -18.06
CA GLN A 58 10.54 -27.78 -16.82
C GLN A 58 10.17 -26.30 -16.81
N ARG A 59 10.06 -25.71 -15.60
CA ARG A 59 9.86 -24.26 -15.44
C ARG A 59 11.08 -23.50 -15.99
N GLN A 60 10.83 -22.33 -16.59
CA GLN A 60 11.89 -21.53 -17.24
C GLN A 60 13.03 -21.17 -16.27
N GLY A 61 12.72 -20.87 -15.01
CA GLY A 61 13.71 -20.59 -13.96
C GLY A 61 14.67 -21.76 -13.70
N ASP A 62 14.15 -22.98 -13.59
CA ASP A 62 14.97 -24.18 -13.36
C ASP A 62 15.93 -24.42 -14.53
N VAL A 63 15.45 -24.19 -15.76
CA VAL A 63 16.28 -24.31 -16.97
C VAL A 63 17.39 -23.27 -16.98
N LEU A 64 17.10 -22.02 -16.60
CA LEU A 64 18.10 -20.95 -16.52
C LEU A 64 19.21 -21.29 -15.51
N VAL A 65 18.85 -21.85 -14.35
CA VAL A 65 19.83 -22.28 -13.34
C VAL A 65 20.62 -23.49 -13.82
N LYS A 66 19.95 -24.50 -14.39
CA LYS A 66 20.59 -25.71 -14.91
C LYS A 66 21.61 -25.43 -16.01
N LEU A 67 21.35 -24.43 -16.85
CA LEU A 67 22.27 -23.98 -17.89
C LEU A 67 23.37 -23.04 -17.37
N ASN A 68 23.46 -22.82 -16.05
CA ASN A 68 24.38 -21.88 -15.38
C ASN A 68 24.25 -20.44 -15.92
N LEU A 69 23.07 -20.06 -16.41
CA LEU A 69 22.78 -18.69 -16.85
C LEU A 69 22.40 -17.80 -15.67
N LEU A 70 21.84 -18.39 -14.61
CA LEU A 70 21.56 -17.73 -13.35
C LEU A 70 21.99 -18.63 -12.18
N THR A 71 22.40 -18.00 -11.08
CA THR A 71 22.48 -18.67 -9.78
C THR A 71 21.09 -18.72 -9.13
N PRO A 72 20.84 -19.56 -8.12
CA PRO A 72 19.58 -19.53 -7.37
C PRO A 72 19.24 -18.14 -6.81
N LYS A 73 20.24 -17.43 -6.28
CA LYS A 73 20.08 -16.03 -5.85
C LYS A 73 19.75 -15.09 -7.01
N GLY A 74 20.44 -15.25 -8.14
CA GLY A 74 20.17 -14.46 -9.35
C GLY A 74 18.77 -14.69 -9.92
N LEU A 75 18.26 -15.93 -9.84
CA LEU A 75 16.89 -16.26 -10.21
C LEU A 75 15.88 -15.53 -9.32
N PHE A 76 16.10 -15.50 -8.01
CA PHE A 76 15.24 -14.78 -7.08
C PHE A 76 15.14 -13.28 -7.42
N GLU A 77 16.29 -12.62 -7.63
CA GLU A 77 16.31 -11.20 -8.03
C GLU A 77 15.65 -10.96 -9.40
N ALA A 78 15.84 -11.87 -10.35
CA ALA A 78 15.22 -11.77 -11.67
C ALA A 78 13.70 -11.95 -11.60
N LEU A 79 13.20 -12.86 -10.76
CA LEU A 79 11.76 -13.04 -10.51
C LEU A 79 11.15 -11.80 -9.84
N LYS A 80 11.83 -11.22 -8.85
CA LYS A 80 11.39 -9.96 -8.22
C LYS A 80 11.26 -8.82 -9.24
N ARG A 81 12.22 -8.72 -10.18
CA ARG A 81 12.16 -7.75 -11.28
C ARG A 81 11.04 -8.05 -12.27
N GLN A 82 10.88 -9.32 -12.67
CA GLN A 82 9.80 -9.74 -13.58
C GLN A 82 8.41 -9.40 -13.01
N ILE A 83 8.19 -9.69 -11.73
CA ILE A 83 6.92 -9.42 -11.05
C ILE A 83 6.67 -7.91 -10.99
N ARG A 84 7.69 -7.11 -10.66
CA ARG A 84 7.58 -5.65 -10.72
C ARG A 84 7.17 -5.18 -12.11
N GLU A 85 7.83 -5.63 -13.18
CA GLU A 85 7.48 -5.20 -14.55
C GLU A 85 6.08 -5.65 -14.99
N ILE A 86 5.63 -6.86 -14.60
CA ILE A 86 4.25 -7.30 -14.82
C ILE A 86 3.27 -6.31 -14.16
N VAL A 87 3.49 -5.96 -12.88
CA VAL A 87 2.64 -5.00 -12.17
C VAL A 87 2.69 -3.62 -12.85
N MET A 88 3.88 -3.13 -13.21
CA MET A 88 4.05 -1.82 -13.86
C MET A 88 3.35 -1.74 -15.22
N SER A 89 3.37 -2.84 -15.98
CA SER A 89 2.77 -2.87 -17.31
C SER A 89 1.23 -2.72 -17.28
N ILE A 90 0.57 -3.04 -16.16
CA ILE A 90 -0.87 -2.85 -15.99
C ILE A 90 -1.24 -1.36 -16.08
N PHE A 91 -0.38 -0.46 -15.60
CA PHE A 91 -0.62 0.98 -15.69
C PHE A 91 -0.64 1.51 -17.13
N GLN A 92 -0.21 0.71 -18.12
CA GLN A 92 -0.32 1.04 -19.54
C GLN A 92 -1.69 0.67 -20.12
N PHE A 93 -2.47 -0.19 -19.45
CA PHE A 93 -3.82 -0.53 -19.87
C PHE A 93 -4.72 0.71 -19.75
N LYS A 94 -5.48 0.98 -20.81
CA LYS A 94 -6.45 2.10 -20.88
C LYS A 94 -7.87 1.66 -20.57
N ASP A 95 -8.15 0.40 -20.82
CA ASP A 95 -9.42 -0.28 -20.63
C ASP A 95 -9.15 -1.75 -20.30
N GLY A 96 -10.08 -2.38 -19.61
CA GLY A 96 -9.96 -3.78 -19.22
C GLY A 96 -11.01 -4.18 -18.20
N GLU A 97 -11.16 -5.48 -18.02
CA GLU A 97 -12.00 -6.08 -17.00
C GLU A 97 -11.12 -6.58 -15.86
N TYR A 98 -11.60 -6.48 -14.62
CA TYR A 98 -10.89 -6.99 -13.46
C TYR A 98 -11.79 -7.88 -12.61
N GLU A 99 -11.17 -8.84 -11.94
CA GLU A 99 -11.83 -9.74 -11.02
C GLU A 99 -10.97 -9.94 -9.77
N PHE A 100 -11.61 -9.89 -8.60
CA PHE A 100 -10.96 -10.14 -7.32
C PHE A 100 -11.44 -11.47 -6.75
N HIS A 101 -10.50 -12.37 -6.51
CA HIS A 101 -10.76 -13.67 -5.88
C HIS A 101 -10.10 -13.68 -4.50
N SER A 102 -10.92 -13.83 -3.47
CA SER A 102 -10.45 -14.09 -2.10
C SER A 102 -10.24 -15.59 -1.91
N GLY A 103 -9.06 -16.00 -1.43
CA GLY A 103 -8.76 -17.39 -1.15
C GLY A 103 -7.27 -17.67 -0.98
N PRO A 104 -6.89 -18.90 -0.60
CA PRO A 104 -5.49 -19.29 -0.52
C PRO A 104 -4.84 -19.18 -1.90
N LEU A 105 -3.78 -18.39 -1.97
CA LEU A 105 -3.08 -18.02 -3.21
C LEU A 105 -2.17 -19.14 -3.73
N LEU A 106 -1.43 -19.76 -2.82
CA LEU A 106 -0.31 -20.68 -3.03
C LEU A 106 -0.10 -21.49 -1.74
N ASP A 107 0.46 -22.70 -1.85
CA ASP A 107 0.83 -23.50 -0.67
C ASP A 107 2.03 -22.90 0.12
N ASP A 108 2.79 -21.97 -0.48
CA ASP A 108 3.97 -21.32 0.11
C ASP A 108 4.24 -19.94 -0.56
N PRO A 109 3.63 -18.85 -0.08
CA PRO A 109 3.78 -17.52 -0.66
C PRO A 109 5.16 -16.91 -0.33
N VAL A 110 5.98 -16.70 -1.34
CA VAL A 110 7.29 -16.07 -1.18
C VAL A 110 7.14 -14.56 -1.00
N ASP A 111 7.76 -14.01 0.04
CA ASP A 111 7.85 -12.56 0.18
C ASP A 111 8.97 -11.98 -0.67
N LEU A 112 8.57 -11.10 -1.58
CA LEU A 112 9.50 -10.39 -2.46
C LEU A 112 9.93 -9.04 -1.87
N GLY A 113 9.33 -8.61 -0.76
CA GLY A 113 9.54 -7.28 -0.18
C GLY A 113 9.12 -6.17 -1.13
N LEU A 114 8.03 -6.39 -1.88
CA LEU A 114 7.44 -5.43 -2.81
C LEU A 114 6.18 -4.81 -2.17
N SER A 115 6.32 -3.57 -1.68
CA SER A 115 5.21 -2.76 -1.16
C SER A 115 4.26 -2.36 -2.29
N MET A 116 2.95 -2.54 -2.08
CA MET A 116 1.93 -2.14 -3.05
C MET A 116 1.91 -0.63 -3.27
N ALA A 117 2.06 0.18 -2.22
CA ALA A 117 2.10 1.63 -2.33
C ALA A 117 3.25 2.10 -3.26
N ASN A 118 4.45 1.53 -3.11
CA ASN A 118 5.59 1.84 -3.99
C ASN A 118 5.36 1.35 -5.43
N LEU A 119 4.69 0.21 -5.62
CA LEU A 119 4.33 -0.25 -6.97
C LEU A 119 3.30 0.67 -7.63
N VAL A 120 2.32 1.18 -6.89
CA VAL A 120 1.36 2.17 -7.38
C VAL A 120 2.06 3.47 -7.74
N TYR A 121 2.97 3.96 -6.89
CA TYR A 121 3.82 5.11 -7.17
C TYR A 121 4.64 4.92 -8.46
N ASP A 122 5.44 3.86 -8.54
CA ASP A 122 6.28 3.55 -9.71
C ASP A 122 5.44 3.42 -10.99
N GLY A 123 4.23 2.87 -10.88
CA GLY A 123 3.30 2.67 -11.99
C GLY A 123 2.69 3.97 -12.52
N ILE A 124 2.19 4.81 -11.62
CA ILE A 124 1.63 6.13 -11.95
C ILE A 124 2.70 7.04 -12.56
N GLU A 125 3.94 6.96 -12.07
CA GLU A 125 5.04 7.79 -12.56
C GLU A 125 5.32 7.55 -14.07
N ARG A 126 5.02 6.35 -14.57
CA ARG A 126 5.12 5.99 -16.00
C ARG A 126 3.98 6.55 -16.86
N ILE A 127 2.87 7.01 -16.28
CA ILE A 127 1.73 7.57 -17.03
C ILE A 127 2.13 8.92 -17.66
N ARG A 128 2.01 9.02 -18.98
CA ARG A 128 2.30 10.25 -19.75
C ARG A 128 1.07 11.03 -20.20
N ASN A 129 -0.12 10.50 -19.94
CA ASN A 129 -1.37 11.11 -20.37
C ASN A 129 -1.98 11.95 -19.25
N TRP A 130 -1.82 13.27 -19.35
CA TRP A 130 -2.43 14.25 -18.45
C TRP A 130 -3.95 14.04 -18.28
N THR A 131 -4.68 13.93 -19.39
CA THR A 131 -6.14 13.85 -19.39
C THR A 131 -6.64 12.60 -18.68
N ARG A 132 -5.89 11.50 -18.74
CA ARG A 132 -6.22 10.27 -17.99
C ARG A 132 -6.24 10.54 -16.49
N ILE A 133 -5.14 11.05 -15.95
CA ILE A 133 -5.01 11.32 -14.52
C ILE A 133 -6.05 12.35 -14.08
N ARG A 134 -6.24 13.41 -14.87
CA ARG A 134 -7.25 14.43 -14.60
C ARG A 134 -8.67 13.86 -14.49
N ASN A 135 -9.01 12.85 -15.29
CA ASN A 135 -10.35 12.26 -15.28
C ASN A 135 -10.54 11.23 -14.15
N GLU A 136 -9.45 10.70 -13.59
CA GLU A 136 -9.45 9.77 -12.46
C GLU A 136 -9.43 10.51 -11.11
N MET A 137 -9.04 11.80 -11.12
CA MET A 137 -8.97 12.69 -9.95
C MET A 137 -10.22 13.57 -9.79
N PRO A 138 -10.47 14.10 -8.57
CA PRO A 138 -11.46 15.15 -8.36
C PRO A 138 -11.21 16.41 -9.20
N ASP A 139 -12.23 17.27 -9.33
CA ASP A 139 -12.07 18.54 -10.04
C ASP A 139 -10.95 19.37 -9.41
N LEU A 140 -10.17 20.06 -10.24
CA LEU A 140 -8.99 20.80 -9.77
C LEU A 140 -9.34 21.96 -8.81
N ASN A 141 -10.62 22.36 -8.72
CA ASN A 141 -11.11 23.34 -7.76
C ASN A 141 -11.52 22.74 -6.41
N ASN A 142 -11.56 21.41 -6.28
CA ASN A 142 -11.84 20.76 -5.01
C ASN A 142 -10.64 20.88 -4.08
N ILE A 143 -10.92 20.82 -2.78
CA ILE A 143 -9.94 20.89 -1.71
C ILE A 143 -9.57 19.46 -1.32
N LEU A 144 -8.27 19.22 -1.16
CA LEU A 144 -7.77 17.96 -0.62
C LEU A 144 -7.36 18.15 0.83
N MET A 145 -7.56 17.10 1.62
CA MET A 145 -7.07 17.01 2.99
C MET A 145 -6.28 15.71 3.17
N ILE A 146 -5.36 15.72 4.13
CA ILE A 146 -4.70 14.49 4.59
C ILE A 146 -5.78 13.57 5.18
N SER A 147 -5.71 12.28 4.83
CA SER A 147 -6.65 11.28 5.32
C SER A 147 -6.60 11.17 6.84
N ASN A 148 -7.69 10.73 7.45
CA ASN A 148 -7.74 10.41 8.87
C ASN A 148 -7.73 8.89 9.13
N ASP A 149 -7.48 8.08 8.09
CA ASP A 149 -7.35 6.63 8.22
C ASP A 149 -5.87 6.23 8.35
N PRO A 150 -5.41 5.78 9.53
CA PRO A 150 -4.03 5.34 9.72
C PRO A 150 -3.58 4.22 8.78
N ARG A 151 -4.51 3.38 8.30
CA ARG A 151 -4.22 2.32 7.34
C ARG A 151 -3.75 2.90 6.01
N SER A 152 -4.39 3.96 5.53
CA SER A 152 -3.94 4.62 4.31
C SER A 152 -2.75 5.53 4.55
N LEU A 153 -2.72 6.24 5.69
CA LEU A 153 -1.70 7.23 6.00
C LEU A 153 -0.28 6.68 6.13
N PHE A 154 -0.11 5.51 6.74
CA PHE A 154 1.21 4.98 7.09
C PHE A 154 1.77 3.99 6.08
N GLN A 155 1.24 3.99 4.86
CA GLN A 155 1.81 3.23 3.76
C GLN A 155 3.27 3.61 3.51
N ALA A 156 4.11 2.60 3.28
CA ALA A 156 5.51 2.81 2.99
C ALA A 156 5.69 3.28 1.54
N ILE A 157 5.74 4.60 1.36
CA ILE A 157 6.03 5.28 0.09
C ILE A 157 7.34 6.08 0.17
N ALA A 158 8.18 5.98 -0.85
CA ALA A 158 9.43 6.71 -0.93
C ALA A 158 9.28 7.97 -1.80
N LEU A 159 8.91 9.09 -1.16
CA LEU A 159 8.81 10.39 -1.82
C LEU A 159 10.15 11.15 -1.82
N SER A 160 10.46 11.85 -2.91
CA SER A 160 11.57 12.82 -2.97
C SER A 160 11.29 14.04 -2.08
N ASP A 161 12.32 14.84 -1.77
CA ASP A 161 12.13 16.04 -0.94
C ASP A 161 11.19 17.07 -1.58
N GLU A 162 11.20 17.19 -2.92
CA GLU A 162 10.27 18.03 -3.66
C GLU A 162 8.83 17.47 -3.63
N GLU A 163 8.66 16.14 -3.68
CA GLU A 163 7.34 15.51 -3.59
C GLU A 163 6.76 15.60 -2.17
N LYS A 164 7.60 15.55 -1.14
CA LYS A 164 7.18 15.83 0.25
C LYS A 164 6.62 17.23 0.39
N GLN A 165 7.15 18.21 -0.36
CA GLN A 165 6.62 19.56 -0.37
C GLN A 165 5.20 19.63 -0.95
N VAL A 166 4.87 18.78 -1.94
CA VAL A 166 3.49 18.66 -2.44
C VAL A 166 2.55 18.20 -1.32
N LEU A 167 2.93 17.15 -0.58
CA LEU A 167 2.13 16.64 0.54
C LEU A 167 2.01 17.70 1.66
N ALA A 168 3.06 18.47 1.93
CA ALA A 168 3.05 19.54 2.94
C ALA A 168 2.12 20.71 2.63
N LEU A 169 1.75 20.90 1.35
CA LEU A 169 0.75 21.89 0.94
C LEU A 169 -0.69 21.38 1.06
N VAL A 170 -0.90 20.09 1.35
CA VAL A 170 -2.24 19.53 1.57
C VAL A 170 -2.65 19.81 3.02
N ASP A 171 -3.13 21.02 3.25
CA ASP A 171 -3.53 21.51 4.58
C ASP A 171 -5.03 21.33 4.89
N GLY A 172 -5.81 20.88 3.92
CA GLY A 172 -7.26 20.78 4.03
C GLY A 172 -8.03 22.04 3.67
N ASP A 173 -7.37 23.10 3.21
CA ASP A 173 -7.98 24.35 2.73
C ASP A 173 -7.56 24.70 1.29
N MET A 174 -6.39 24.21 0.84
CA MET A 174 -5.88 24.44 -0.50
C MET A 174 -6.57 23.56 -1.56
N ARG A 175 -6.88 24.17 -2.70
CA ARG A 175 -7.43 23.45 -3.85
C ARG A 175 -6.31 22.73 -4.60
N ILE A 176 -6.65 21.64 -5.29
CA ILE A 176 -5.70 20.85 -6.08
C ILE A 176 -4.86 21.73 -7.02
N LYS A 177 -5.49 22.65 -7.76
CA LYS A 177 -4.78 23.55 -8.68
C LYS A 177 -3.77 24.46 -7.97
N ASP A 178 -4.11 24.93 -6.76
CA ASP A 178 -3.29 25.87 -6.00
C ASP A 178 -2.08 25.13 -5.39
N ILE A 179 -2.28 23.88 -4.94
CA ILE A 179 -1.19 22.98 -4.50
C ILE A 179 -0.22 22.72 -5.65
N MET A 180 -0.74 22.39 -6.83
CA MET A 180 0.10 22.15 -8.01
C MET A 180 0.94 23.37 -8.38
N GLU A 181 0.36 24.57 -8.32
CA GLU A 181 1.08 25.83 -8.60
C GLU A 181 2.08 26.22 -7.51
N GLY A 182 1.78 25.93 -6.24
CA GLY A 182 2.63 26.24 -5.09
C GLY A 182 3.76 25.25 -4.82
N SER A 183 3.71 24.04 -5.39
CA SER A 183 4.65 22.95 -5.09
C SER A 183 6.09 23.16 -5.56
N GLY A 184 6.32 24.05 -6.54
CA GLY A 184 7.63 24.21 -7.20
C GLY A 184 7.97 23.11 -8.21
N LEU A 185 7.12 22.09 -8.36
CA LEU A 185 7.24 21.06 -9.39
C LEU A 185 6.61 21.49 -10.72
N GLU A 186 6.96 20.77 -11.79
CA GLU A 186 6.20 20.85 -13.04
C GLU A 186 4.75 20.42 -12.80
N ARG A 187 3.76 21.12 -13.37
CA ARG A 187 2.33 20.88 -13.10
C ARG A 187 1.91 19.42 -13.26
N PHE A 188 2.42 18.73 -14.28
CA PHE A 188 2.07 17.33 -14.46
C PHE A 188 2.71 16.44 -13.39
N ALA A 189 3.96 16.69 -13.03
CA ALA A 189 4.62 15.99 -11.94
C ALA A 189 3.88 16.18 -10.61
N ALA A 190 3.52 17.41 -10.24
CA ALA A 190 2.73 17.69 -9.04
C ALA A 190 1.38 16.95 -9.04
N HIS A 191 0.69 16.92 -10.18
CA HIS A 191 -0.59 16.22 -10.30
C HIS A 191 -0.43 14.69 -10.21
N LYS A 192 0.66 14.11 -10.72
CA LYS A 192 0.99 12.70 -10.53
C LYS A 192 1.22 12.37 -9.06
N VAL A 193 1.95 13.21 -8.32
CA VAL A 193 2.16 13.04 -6.88
C VAL A 193 0.83 13.05 -6.14
N LEU A 194 -0.02 14.05 -6.39
CA LEU A 194 -1.36 14.12 -5.80
C LEU A 194 -2.21 12.91 -6.17
N TYR A 195 -2.12 12.42 -7.41
CA TYR A 195 -2.83 11.24 -7.85
C TYR A 195 -2.34 9.96 -7.17
N VAL A 196 -1.03 9.81 -6.94
CA VAL A 196 -0.49 8.70 -6.14
C VAL A 196 -1.06 8.76 -4.74
N LEU A 197 -0.91 9.90 -4.05
CA LEU A 197 -1.38 10.10 -2.68
C LEU A 197 -2.88 9.83 -2.55
N TRP A 198 -3.67 10.23 -3.55
CA TRP A 198 -5.10 9.97 -3.63
C TRP A 198 -5.40 8.48 -3.82
N SER A 199 -4.73 7.84 -4.79
CA SER A 199 -4.96 6.44 -5.15
C SER A 199 -4.63 5.48 -4.02
N ILE A 200 -3.64 5.83 -3.19
CA ILE A 200 -3.30 5.07 -1.98
C ILE A 200 -4.12 5.55 -0.76
N GLY A 201 -4.92 6.60 -0.87
CA GLY A 201 -5.80 7.10 0.21
C GLY A 201 -5.08 7.91 1.29
N MET A 202 -3.84 8.35 1.07
CA MET A 202 -3.15 9.28 1.98
C MET A 202 -3.76 10.68 1.97
N VAL A 203 -4.41 11.06 0.86
CA VAL A 203 -5.23 12.28 0.76
C VAL A 203 -6.61 11.92 0.27
N THR A 204 -7.59 12.72 0.69
CA THR A 204 -9.00 12.57 0.33
C THR A 204 -9.62 13.94 0.06
N GLU A 205 -10.82 13.99 -0.50
CA GLU A 205 -11.53 15.24 -0.70
C GLU A 205 -11.91 15.79 0.67
N GLN A 206 -11.90 17.12 0.81
CA GLN A 206 -12.33 17.73 2.05
C GLN A 206 -13.80 17.38 2.32
N PHE A 207 -14.02 16.67 3.41
CA PHE A 207 -15.32 16.52 4.05
C PHE A 207 -15.25 17.27 5.38
N ASN A 208 -16.35 17.88 5.83
CA ASN A 208 -16.43 18.56 7.14
C ASN A 208 -16.19 17.57 8.29
N LEU A 209 -14.95 17.19 8.56
CA LEU A 209 -14.57 16.18 9.54
C LEU A 209 -13.29 16.61 10.24
N GLN A 210 -13.38 16.85 11.55
CA GLN A 210 -12.23 17.13 12.40
C GLN A 210 -11.47 15.84 12.69
N GLY A 211 -10.33 15.66 12.04
CA GLY A 211 -9.30 14.68 12.40
C GLY A 211 -8.24 15.28 13.32
N PRO A 212 -7.32 14.46 13.85
CA PRO A 212 -6.13 14.98 14.52
C PRO A 212 -5.22 15.74 13.53
N GLU A 213 -4.72 16.91 13.91
CA GLU A 213 -3.66 17.61 13.17
C GLU A 213 -2.37 16.76 13.23
N LEU A 214 -1.95 16.23 12.09
CA LEU A 214 -0.70 15.48 11.92
C LEU A 214 0.25 16.24 11.02
N SER A 215 1.53 16.26 11.37
CA SER A 215 2.57 16.84 10.51
C SER A 215 2.98 15.86 9.40
N VAL A 216 3.52 16.38 8.30
CA VAL A 216 4.11 15.55 7.24
C VAL A 216 5.31 14.75 7.76
N GLU A 217 6.09 15.32 8.69
CA GLU A 217 7.18 14.59 9.33
C GLU A 217 6.66 13.36 10.09
N ASP A 218 5.52 13.47 10.77
CA ASP A 218 4.93 12.34 11.49
C ASP A 218 4.48 11.22 10.55
N ILE A 219 3.94 11.56 9.38
CA ILE A 219 3.45 10.59 8.39
C ILE A 219 4.61 9.84 7.74
N LEU A 220 5.65 10.58 7.32
CA LEU A 220 6.75 10.04 6.52
C LEU A 220 7.96 9.59 7.32
N ALA A 221 8.05 9.89 8.62
CA ALA A 221 9.22 9.54 9.41
C ALA A 221 9.50 8.03 9.35
N PRO A 222 10.76 7.62 9.09
CA PRO A 222 11.15 6.22 9.03
C PRO A 222 10.94 5.54 10.39
N ILE A 223 10.71 4.23 10.39
CA ILE A 223 10.82 3.45 11.63
C ILE A 223 12.33 3.31 11.90
N GLU A 224 12.77 3.65 13.11
CA GLU A 224 14.15 3.37 13.52
C GLU A 224 14.41 1.86 13.38
N ASP A 225 15.53 1.47 12.75
CA ASP A 225 15.84 0.07 12.39
C ASP A 225 16.29 -0.75 13.62
N GLU A 226 15.41 -0.88 14.60
CA GLU A 226 15.58 -1.69 15.81
C GLU A 226 14.83 -3.01 15.67
N ARG A 227 15.07 -3.74 14.58
CA ARG A 227 14.35 -5.00 14.26
C ARG A 227 14.29 -5.96 15.45
N GLY A 228 15.37 -6.10 16.22
CA GLY A 228 15.40 -6.98 17.39
C GLY A 228 14.39 -6.58 18.48
N GLU A 229 14.30 -5.29 18.78
CA GLU A 229 13.39 -4.77 19.82
C GLU A 229 11.94 -4.80 19.33
N PHE A 230 11.71 -4.43 18.06
CA PHE A 230 10.41 -4.52 17.42
C PHE A 230 9.88 -5.96 17.44
N MET A 231 10.70 -6.95 17.07
CA MET A 231 10.33 -8.37 17.08
C MET A 231 9.91 -8.86 18.47
N ALA A 232 10.70 -8.53 19.50
CA ALA A 232 10.36 -8.87 20.88
C ALA A 232 9.05 -8.22 21.33
N ARG A 233 8.79 -6.99 20.86
CA ARG A 233 7.56 -6.26 21.14
C ARG A 233 6.34 -6.85 20.42
N VAL A 234 6.48 -7.24 19.14
CA VAL A 234 5.46 -7.97 18.38
C VAL A 234 5.07 -9.26 19.10
N GLU A 235 6.05 -10.06 19.52
CA GLU A 235 5.79 -11.33 20.21
C GLU A 235 5.01 -11.10 21.52
N ARG A 236 5.46 -10.13 22.32
CA ARG A 236 4.83 -9.79 23.59
C ARG A 236 3.38 -9.37 23.39
N ILE A 237 3.13 -8.36 22.55
CA ILE A 237 1.77 -7.83 22.32
C ILE A 237 0.88 -8.93 21.74
N HIS A 238 1.35 -9.67 20.73
CA HIS A 238 0.58 -10.76 20.13
C HIS A 238 0.20 -11.85 21.16
N SER A 239 1.10 -12.20 22.08
CA SER A 239 0.81 -13.16 23.15
C SER A 239 -0.20 -12.63 24.18
N GLU A 240 -0.23 -11.32 24.40
CA GLU A 240 -1.10 -10.64 25.36
C GLU A 240 -2.47 -10.27 24.77
N LEU A 241 -2.61 -10.21 23.43
CA LEU A 241 -3.85 -9.84 22.71
C LEU A 241 -5.13 -10.50 23.25
N PRO A 242 -5.17 -11.80 23.59
CA PRO A 242 -6.40 -12.43 24.10
C PRO A 242 -6.89 -11.88 25.45
N THR A 243 -6.02 -11.17 26.18
CA THR A 243 -6.27 -10.69 27.55
C THR A 243 -6.28 -9.17 27.67
N LEU A 244 -5.79 -8.44 26.66
CA LEU A 244 -5.74 -6.99 26.66
C LEU A 244 -7.14 -6.43 26.39
N ASP A 245 -7.57 -5.49 27.24
CA ASP A 245 -8.71 -4.63 26.94
C ASP A 245 -8.30 -3.50 25.98
N GLU A 246 -9.29 -2.80 25.42
CA GLU A 246 -9.03 -1.78 24.40
C GLU A 246 -8.13 -0.63 24.90
N HIS A 247 -8.24 -0.26 26.18
CA HIS A 247 -7.46 0.83 26.76
C HIS A 247 -6.01 0.41 26.96
N LYS A 248 -5.77 -0.79 27.50
CA LYS A 248 -4.41 -1.34 27.63
C LYS A 248 -3.74 -1.55 26.28
N LEU A 249 -4.46 -2.04 25.28
CA LEU A 249 -3.92 -2.25 23.94
C LEU A 249 -3.46 -0.93 23.31
N LEU A 250 -4.24 0.14 23.43
CA LEU A 250 -3.83 1.48 22.98
C LEU A 250 -2.89 2.21 23.94
N SER A 251 -2.58 1.61 25.10
CA SER A 251 -1.80 2.24 26.17
C SER A 251 -2.39 3.58 26.64
N VAL A 252 -3.70 3.60 26.88
CA VAL A 252 -4.46 4.76 27.36
C VAL A 252 -5.18 4.47 28.68
N GLU A 253 -5.45 5.51 29.45
CA GLU A 253 -6.26 5.43 30.67
C GLU A 253 -7.75 5.26 30.33
N GLU A 254 -8.56 4.69 31.25
CA GLU A 254 -10.00 4.46 31.03
C GLU A 254 -10.83 5.74 30.83
N ASN A 255 -10.29 6.88 31.26
CA ASN A 255 -10.90 8.20 31.15
C ASN A 255 -10.25 9.06 30.04
N ALA A 256 -9.37 8.48 29.21
CA ALA A 256 -8.71 9.19 28.13
C ALA A 256 -9.74 9.84 27.18
N ASP A 257 -9.45 11.08 26.78
CA ASP A 257 -10.28 11.81 25.83
C ASP A 257 -10.04 11.33 24.39
N PHE A 258 -10.90 11.77 23.46
CA PHE A 258 -10.78 11.39 22.05
C PHE A 258 -9.43 11.78 21.43
N ARG A 259 -8.84 12.91 21.85
CA ARG A 259 -7.55 13.38 21.32
C ARG A 259 -6.42 12.48 21.75
N GLU A 260 -6.40 12.07 23.01
CA GLU A 260 -5.42 11.12 23.54
C GLU A 260 -5.57 9.74 22.89
N ILE A 261 -6.79 9.20 22.83
CA ILE A 261 -7.09 7.92 22.16
C ILE A 261 -6.58 7.94 20.71
N SER A 262 -6.90 9.00 19.96
CA SER A 262 -6.45 9.15 18.58
C SER A 262 -4.93 9.22 18.48
N ARG A 263 -4.27 10.07 19.28
CA ARG A 263 -2.81 10.23 19.25
C ARG A 263 -2.09 8.89 19.49
N GLN A 264 -2.57 8.12 20.45
CA GLN A 264 -1.96 6.86 20.88
C GLN A 264 -2.18 5.76 19.84
N TYR A 265 -3.40 5.70 19.27
CA TYR A 265 -3.71 4.82 18.15
C TYR A 265 -2.84 5.13 16.93
N TYR A 266 -2.75 6.38 16.48
CA TYR A 266 -1.96 6.74 15.28
C TYR A 266 -0.49 6.38 15.44
N ARG A 267 0.09 6.62 16.63
CA ARG A 267 1.47 6.23 16.92
C ARG A 267 1.67 4.72 16.82
N LEU A 268 0.75 3.92 17.37
CA LEU A 268 0.82 2.44 17.29
C LEU A 268 0.53 1.94 15.88
N ALA A 269 -0.45 2.51 15.18
CA ALA A 269 -0.79 2.19 13.80
C ALA A 269 0.40 2.46 12.87
N LYS A 270 1.11 3.58 13.04
CA LYS A 270 2.35 3.87 12.33
C LYS A 270 3.42 2.81 12.57
N GLU A 271 3.55 2.34 13.81
CA GLU A 271 4.56 1.35 14.18
C GLU A 271 4.23 -0.05 13.66
N PHE A 272 2.97 -0.49 13.76
CA PHE A 272 2.52 -1.84 13.39
C PHE A 272 1.88 -1.93 12.01
N HIS A 273 2.02 -0.92 11.15
CA HIS A 273 1.47 -0.96 9.81
C HIS A 273 2.13 -2.08 8.97
N PRO A 274 1.37 -3.01 8.35
CA PRO A 274 1.93 -4.15 7.60
C PRO A 274 2.90 -3.75 6.49
N ASP A 275 2.58 -2.70 5.72
CA ASP A 275 3.44 -2.26 4.59
C ASP A 275 4.78 -1.67 5.01
N ARG A 276 4.95 -1.32 6.28
CA ARG A 276 6.22 -0.74 6.78
C ARG A 276 7.24 -1.81 7.17
N HIS A 277 6.83 -3.08 7.12
CA HIS A 277 7.66 -4.23 7.49
C HIS A 277 7.82 -5.22 6.33
N PRO A 278 8.23 -4.78 5.12
CA PRO A 278 8.40 -5.69 3.99
C PRO A 278 9.63 -6.58 4.20
N GLY A 279 9.55 -7.84 3.77
CA GLY A 279 10.68 -8.78 3.85
C GLY A 279 10.81 -9.53 5.19
N MET A 280 9.86 -9.38 6.12
CA MET A 280 9.83 -10.17 7.37
C MET A 280 9.36 -11.61 7.12
N GLU A 281 9.72 -12.53 8.01
CA GLU A 281 9.19 -13.91 7.98
C GLU A 281 7.65 -13.91 8.05
N GLU A 282 7.03 -14.92 7.44
CA GLU A 282 5.56 -15.02 7.35
C GLU A 282 4.92 -14.95 8.74
N GLU A 283 5.36 -15.80 9.67
CA GLU A 283 4.84 -15.83 11.04
C GLU A 283 4.85 -14.46 11.73
N VAL A 284 5.88 -13.65 11.51
CA VAL A 284 6.00 -12.33 12.12
C VAL A 284 4.97 -11.37 11.51
N ARG A 285 4.81 -11.43 10.20
CA ARG A 285 3.87 -10.58 9.47
C ARG A 285 2.43 -10.94 9.79
N ASP A 286 2.15 -12.21 10.04
CA ASP A 286 0.88 -12.69 10.61
C ASP A 286 0.59 -11.98 11.93
N LYS A 287 1.57 -11.97 12.84
CA LYS A 287 1.44 -11.33 14.14
C LYS A 287 1.26 -9.82 14.01
N VAL A 288 2.06 -9.14 13.18
CA VAL A 288 1.95 -7.69 12.93
C VAL A 288 0.58 -7.32 12.38
N ALA A 289 0.09 -8.05 11.38
CA ALA A 289 -1.24 -7.81 10.83
C ALA A 289 -2.35 -8.04 11.86
N GLY A 290 -2.27 -9.11 12.66
CA GLY A 290 -3.23 -9.36 13.74
C GLY A 290 -3.23 -8.28 14.82
N ILE A 291 -2.05 -7.77 15.19
CA ILE A 291 -1.93 -6.63 16.11
C ILE A 291 -2.58 -5.38 15.51
N PHE A 292 -2.30 -5.09 14.24
CA PHE A 292 -2.86 -3.92 13.56
C PHE A 292 -4.39 -3.98 13.47
N GLU A 293 -4.96 -5.13 13.12
CA GLU A 293 -6.42 -5.37 13.13
C GLU A 293 -7.02 -5.18 14.52
N ALA A 294 -6.37 -5.67 15.58
CA ALA A 294 -6.81 -5.48 16.96
C ALA A 294 -6.76 -4.00 17.39
N LEU A 295 -5.74 -3.24 16.93
CA LEU A 295 -5.64 -1.79 17.17
C LEU A 295 -6.78 -1.03 16.50
N GLU A 296 -7.11 -1.34 15.23
CA GLU A 296 -8.24 -0.77 14.51
C GLU A 296 -9.57 -1.04 15.26
N GLU A 297 -9.77 -2.28 15.70
CA GLU A 297 -10.99 -2.67 16.42
C GLU A 297 -11.11 -1.92 17.77
N ALA A 298 -10.01 -1.85 18.54
CA ALA A 298 -9.96 -1.17 19.82
C ALA A 298 -10.25 0.34 19.68
N TYR A 299 -9.58 0.99 18.72
CA TYR A 299 -9.83 2.41 18.42
C TYR A 299 -11.30 2.65 18.02
N GLY A 300 -11.85 1.82 17.12
CA GLY A 300 -13.24 1.92 16.70
C GLY A 300 -14.24 1.77 17.85
N LYS A 301 -13.99 0.85 18.79
CA LYS A 301 -14.82 0.66 19.99
C LYS A 301 -14.74 1.85 20.94
N LEU A 302 -13.54 2.34 21.24
CA LEU A 302 -13.35 3.46 22.17
C LEU A 302 -13.91 4.77 21.61
N ARG A 303 -13.70 5.00 20.31
CA ARG A 303 -14.30 6.12 19.58
C ARG A 303 -15.83 6.09 19.66
N ARG A 304 -16.45 4.92 19.46
CA ARG A 304 -17.91 4.75 19.58
C ARG A 304 -18.42 5.02 20.99
N LYS A 305 -17.73 4.50 22.02
CA LYS A 305 -18.09 4.76 23.43
C LYS A 305 -18.02 6.26 23.77
N GLN A 306 -16.99 6.95 23.29
CA GLN A 306 -16.86 8.41 23.48
C GLN A 306 -17.97 9.18 22.75
N LEU A 307 -18.31 8.75 21.54
CA LEU A 307 -19.42 9.31 20.77
C LEU A 307 -20.77 9.16 21.50
N GLU A 308 -21.06 7.97 22.02
CA GLU A 308 -22.29 7.69 22.79
C GLU A 308 -22.37 8.53 24.07
N ARG A 309 -21.25 8.75 24.77
CA ARG A 309 -21.18 9.66 25.93
C ARG A 309 -21.49 11.10 25.55
N LYS A 310 -20.87 11.62 24.48
CA LYS A 310 -21.13 12.98 23.95
C LYS A 310 -22.59 13.18 23.53
N TYR A 311 -23.18 12.17 22.87
CA TYR A 311 -24.62 12.15 22.55
C TYR A 311 -25.49 12.26 23.81
N ALA A 312 -25.17 11.50 24.85
CA ALA A 312 -25.89 11.52 26.12
C ALA A 312 -25.74 12.85 26.89
N GLU A 313 -24.65 13.59 26.65
CA GLU A 313 -24.38 14.92 27.21
C GLU A 313 -25.08 16.07 26.44
N GLY A 314 -25.74 15.78 25.31
CA GLY A 314 -26.57 16.74 24.56
C GLY A 314 -25.86 17.50 23.43
N ASP A 315 -24.68 17.04 22.99
CA ASP A 315 -23.90 17.64 21.90
C ASP A 315 -24.24 16.96 20.55
N GLU A 316 -25.45 17.23 20.02
CA GLU A 316 -25.99 16.56 18.83
C GLU A 316 -25.17 16.78 17.55
N ASP A 317 -24.52 17.94 17.39
CA ASP A 317 -23.76 18.31 16.19
C ASP A 317 -22.46 17.51 16.05
N LEU A 318 -21.67 17.40 17.13
CA LEU A 318 -20.44 16.58 17.14
C LEU A 318 -20.75 15.12 16.86
N ALA A 319 -21.90 14.71 17.33
CA ALA A 319 -22.26 13.33 17.37
C ALA A 319 -22.82 12.87 16.01
N GLN A 320 -23.57 13.74 15.30
CA GLN A 320 -23.93 13.53 13.90
C GLN A 320 -22.71 13.56 12.98
N ALA A 321 -21.73 14.44 13.24
CA ALA A 321 -20.48 14.47 12.49
C ALA A 321 -19.71 13.15 12.60
N LEU A 322 -19.64 12.56 13.78
CA LEU A 322 -18.93 11.29 14.03
C LEU A 322 -19.68 10.05 13.52
N LEU A 323 -21.02 10.03 13.54
CA LEU A 323 -21.83 8.95 12.94
C LEU A 323 -21.71 8.89 11.41
N LYS A 324 -21.53 10.05 10.76
CA LYS A 324 -21.30 10.11 9.31
C LYS A 324 -19.99 9.43 8.93
N VAL A 325 -18.92 9.67 9.69
CA VAL A 325 -17.62 9.00 9.50
C VAL A 325 -17.73 7.48 9.62
N ALA A 326 -18.40 6.99 10.67
CA ALA A 326 -18.49 5.56 10.93
C ALA A 326 -19.30 4.80 9.86
N ARG A 327 -20.23 5.47 9.17
CA ARG A 327 -21.00 4.87 8.06
C ARG A 327 -20.18 4.81 6.77
N GLU A 328 -19.40 5.85 6.47
CA GLU A 328 -18.65 5.94 5.22
C GLU A 328 -17.35 5.10 5.26
N GLU A 329 -16.71 4.94 6.43
CA GLU A 329 -15.60 3.99 6.66
C GLU A 329 -16.02 2.51 6.52
N LEU A 330 -17.31 2.20 6.69
CA LEU A 330 -17.88 0.87 6.44
C LEU A 330 -18.22 0.67 4.96
N ASP A 331 -18.69 1.70 4.26
CA ASP A 331 -19.02 1.63 2.84
C ASP A 331 -17.76 1.58 1.93
N GLY A 332 -16.61 2.09 2.39
CA GLY A 332 -15.31 1.95 1.73
C GLY A 332 -14.62 0.58 1.88
N ARG A 333 -15.26 -0.38 2.59
CA ARG A 333 -14.73 -1.75 2.80
C ARG A 333 -15.22 -2.78 1.78
N ASN A 334 -15.96 -2.37 0.74
CA ASN A 334 -16.50 -3.26 -0.30
C ASN A 334 -15.70 -3.24 -1.59
#